data_AF-A0A663DS61-F1
#
_entry.id   AF-A0A663DS61-F1
#
_cell.length_a   1.000
_cell.length_b   1.000
_cell.length_c   1.000
_cell.angle_alpha   90.00
_cell.angle_beta   90.00
_cell.angle_gamma   90.00
#
_symmetry.space_group_name_H-M   'P 1'
#
loop_
_entity.id
_entity.type
_entity.pdbx_description
1 polymer ?
#
loop_
_entity_poly.entity_id
_entity_poly.type
_entity_poly.pdbx_seq_one_letter_code
_entity_poly.pdbx_strand_id
1 'polypeptide(L)'
;MADLILNVDFAPSERPGKKETGNRKHKSFLQRRRTLERRGVLKQKQLPVAQPPPGRGSRQKPGPRGRRNKKQEAATRKGPEKLTSIQPKPCPKVNGPASIAQPSATGCPGSKGTGLSSKPKTTAWGTAKRNQKGPSFPPQPTKLVAIDCEMVGTGPGGRTSDLARCSIVGYQGDVMYDQYIRPTAPIVDYRTRWSGIRQQHMVNAIPFGKAQREILRILSGKIVVGHAIYNDFKALKYFHPKALTRDTSKIPLLNRKGGFPENISISLKRLTKELLHKDIQVGKSGHSSVEDARATMELYKVVEAEWEQHLMLNPKQE
;
A
#
# COMPACT_ATOMS: atom_id res chain seq x y z
N MET A 1 -51.04 -72.52 -4.50
CA MET A 1 -50.60 -71.53 -3.50
C MET A 1 -49.45 -70.79 -4.17
N ALA A 2 -49.67 -69.58 -4.69
CA ALA A 2 -49.53 -68.30 -3.94
C ALA A 2 -48.04 -68.12 -3.52
N ASP A 3 -47.30 -67.11 -3.98
CA ASP A 3 -47.72 -65.73 -4.33
C ASP A 3 -47.26 -65.21 -5.70
N LEU A 4 -48.06 -64.30 -6.28
CA LEU A 4 -47.70 -63.45 -7.42
C LEU A 4 -47.22 -62.09 -6.90
N ILE A 5 -45.93 -61.78 -7.05
CA ILE A 5 -45.39 -60.45 -6.71
C ILE A 5 -45.68 -59.47 -7.84
N LEU A 6 -46.41 -58.41 -7.53
CA LEU A 6 -46.67 -57.28 -8.43
C LEU A 6 -45.41 -56.41 -8.56
N ASN A 7 -44.77 -56.44 -9.73
CA ASN A 7 -43.80 -55.42 -10.13
C ASN A 7 -44.56 -54.11 -10.42
N VAL A 8 -44.31 -53.08 -9.60
CA VAL A 8 -44.76 -51.71 -9.87
C VAL A 8 -43.55 -50.90 -10.32
N ASP A 9 -43.41 -50.70 -11.63
CA ASP A 9 -42.38 -49.85 -12.22
C ASP A 9 -42.60 -48.37 -11.85
N PHE A 10 -41.88 -47.89 -10.84
CA PHE A 10 -41.76 -46.47 -10.54
C PHE A 10 -40.66 -45.83 -11.39
N ALA A 11 -40.90 -45.68 -12.69
CA ALA A 11 -40.06 -44.85 -13.56
C ALA A 11 -40.25 -43.36 -13.18
N PRO A 12 -39.20 -42.64 -12.71
CA PRO A 12 -39.29 -41.21 -12.50
C PRO A 12 -39.33 -40.50 -13.86
N SER A 13 -40.40 -39.75 -14.12
CA SER A 13 -40.57 -39.01 -15.37
C SER A 13 -39.47 -37.96 -15.57
N GLU A 14 -38.74 -38.05 -16.68
CA GLU A 14 -37.78 -37.02 -17.07
C GLU A 14 -38.52 -35.71 -17.37
N ARG A 15 -38.25 -34.67 -16.58
CA ARG A 15 -38.69 -33.31 -16.92
C ARG A 15 -37.72 -32.74 -17.96
N PRO A 16 -38.19 -32.13 -19.06
CA PRO A 16 -37.32 -31.64 -20.11
C PRO A 16 -36.34 -30.59 -19.57
N GLY A 17 -35.05 -30.79 -19.87
CA GLY A 17 -33.95 -30.03 -19.25
C GLY A 17 -34.00 -28.53 -19.55
N LYS A 18 -34.03 -27.71 -18.49
CA LYS A 18 -33.76 -26.26 -18.60
C LYS A 18 -32.34 -26.07 -19.14
N LYS A 19 -32.21 -25.54 -20.35
CA LYS A 19 -30.91 -25.15 -20.93
C LYS A 19 -30.20 -24.16 -20.00
N GLU A 20 -29.00 -24.48 -19.52
CA GLU A 20 -28.18 -23.59 -18.67
C GLU A 20 -27.79 -22.31 -19.44
N THR A 21 -28.59 -21.26 -19.28
CA THR A 21 -28.36 -19.91 -19.82
C THR A 21 -27.36 -19.16 -18.94
N GLY A 22 -26.09 -19.26 -19.30
CA GLY A 22 -25.00 -18.55 -18.62
C GLY A 22 -23.87 -18.21 -19.58
N ASN A 23 -23.31 -17.00 -19.43
CA ASN A 23 -22.10 -16.55 -20.13
C ASN A 23 -20.96 -17.58 -19.94
N ARG A 24 -20.04 -17.71 -20.91
CA ARG A 24 -18.94 -18.71 -20.91
C ARG A 24 -18.20 -18.79 -19.58
N LYS A 25 -17.98 -17.65 -18.90
CA LYS A 25 -17.38 -17.58 -17.55
C LYS A 25 -18.17 -18.33 -16.47
N HIS A 26 -19.51 -18.26 -16.50
CA HIS A 26 -20.39 -18.94 -15.57
C HIS A 26 -20.34 -20.47 -15.77
N LYS A 27 -20.33 -20.93 -17.03
CA LYS A 27 -20.19 -22.36 -17.36
C LYS A 27 -18.84 -22.91 -16.86
N SER A 28 -17.74 -22.20 -17.12
CA SER A 28 -16.42 -22.58 -16.59
C SER A 28 -16.35 -22.57 -15.06
N PHE A 29 -17.05 -21.64 -14.39
CA PHE A 29 -17.16 -21.63 -12.92
C PHE A 29 -17.91 -22.85 -12.39
N LEU A 30 -19.08 -23.18 -12.95
CA LEU A 30 -19.86 -24.36 -12.54
C LEU A 30 -19.08 -25.65 -12.77
N GLN A 31 -18.40 -25.78 -13.91
CA GLN A 31 -17.57 -26.95 -14.22
C GLN A 31 -16.42 -27.10 -13.20
N ARG A 32 -15.68 -26.02 -12.91
CA ARG A 32 -14.63 -26.01 -11.88
C ARG A 32 -15.17 -26.33 -10.48
N ARG A 33 -16.37 -25.85 -10.14
CA ARG A 33 -17.03 -26.15 -8.86
C ARG A 33 -17.36 -27.64 -8.74
N ARG A 34 -18.00 -28.24 -9.75
CA ARG A 34 -18.29 -29.70 -9.81
C ARG A 34 -17.01 -30.54 -9.68
N THR A 35 -15.91 -30.13 -10.30
CA THR A 35 -14.60 -30.80 -10.15
C THR A 35 -14.05 -30.73 -8.73
N LEU A 36 -14.20 -29.59 -8.03
CA LEU A 36 -13.74 -29.42 -6.64
C LEU A 36 -14.64 -30.14 -5.63
N GLU A 37 -15.95 -30.23 -5.91
CA GLU A 37 -16.91 -31.05 -5.15
C GLU A 37 -16.54 -32.54 -5.27
N ARG A 38 -16.35 -33.06 -6.49
CA ARG A 38 -15.90 -34.46 -6.72
C ARG A 38 -14.55 -34.80 -6.08
N ARG A 39 -13.67 -33.80 -5.90
CA ARG A 39 -12.36 -33.98 -5.24
C ARG A 39 -12.41 -33.80 -3.71
N GLY A 40 -13.59 -33.56 -3.12
CA GLY A 40 -13.74 -33.37 -1.67
C GLY A 40 -13.09 -32.09 -1.11
N VAL A 41 -12.64 -31.17 -1.97
CA VAL A 41 -11.88 -29.97 -1.56
C VAL A 41 -12.81 -28.86 -1.05
N LEU A 42 -14.09 -28.91 -1.41
CA LEU A 42 -15.12 -27.99 -0.94
C LEU A 42 -15.81 -28.55 0.32
N LYS A 43 -15.52 -27.95 1.48
CA LYS A 43 -16.31 -28.17 2.70
C LYS A 43 -17.72 -27.60 2.51
N GLN A 44 -18.73 -28.42 2.77
CA GLN A 44 -20.14 -28.07 2.63
C GLN A 44 -20.49 -26.95 3.63
N LYS A 45 -20.69 -25.72 3.14
CA LYS A 45 -21.29 -24.65 3.95
C LYS A 45 -22.78 -24.92 4.10
N GLN A 46 -23.27 -24.69 5.32
CA GLN A 46 -24.67 -24.89 5.71
C GLN A 46 -25.62 -24.12 4.77
N LEU A 47 -26.73 -24.78 4.40
CA LEU A 47 -27.83 -24.17 3.67
C LEU A 47 -28.57 -23.16 4.58
N PRO A 48 -29.17 -22.09 4.03
CA PRO A 48 -30.05 -21.22 4.80
C PRO A 48 -31.28 -21.98 5.30
N VAL A 49 -31.66 -21.74 6.55
CA VAL A 49 -32.91 -22.26 7.14
C VAL A 49 -34.11 -21.65 6.40
N ALA A 50 -35.09 -22.49 6.04
CA ALA A 50 -36.33 -22.04 5.40
C ALA A 50 -37.19 -21.19 6.35
N GLN A 51 -37.82 -20.14 5.84
CA GLN A 51 -38.74 -19.31 6.63
C GLN A 51 -40.07 -20.06 6.85
N PRO A 52 -40.67 -20.00 8.05
CA PRO A 52 -42.03 -20.48 8.29
C PRO A 52 -43.09 -19.48 7.78
N PRO A 53 -44.29 -19.94 7.39
CA PRO A 53 -45.37 -19.09 6.87
C PRO A 53 -46.05 -18.25 7.96
N PRO A 54 -46.79 -17.18 7.60
CA PRO A 54 -47.24 -16.18 8.55
C PRO A 54 -48.62 -16.46 9.21
N GLY A 55 -48.66 -16.24 10.53
CA GLY A 55 -49.77 -15.54 11.19
C GLY A 55 -50.87 -16.34 11.91
N ARG A 56 -50.92 -16.19 13.24
CA ARG A 56 -52.10 -15.72 14.03
C ARG A 56 -51.80 -15.68 15.54
N GLY A 57 -52.34 -14.68 16.25
CA GLY A 57 -52.80 -14.87 17.65
C GLY A 57 -51.84 -14.62 18.83
N SER A 58 -51.70 -13.35 19.24
CA SER A 58 -51.88 -12.86 20.64
C SER A 58 -51.09 -13.40 21.88
N ARG A 59 -50.72 -12.43 22.75
CA ARG A 59 -50.60 -12.45 24.23
C ARG A 59 -49.24 -12.78 24.94
N GLN A 60 -48.67 -11.69 25.45
CA GLN A 60 -48.18 -11.44 26.83
C GLN A 60 -46.81 -11.98 27.33
N LYS A 61 -46.21 -11.12 28.18
CA LYS A 61 -44.96 -11.20 28.98
C LYS A 61 -45.13 -12.17 30.19
N PRO A 62 -44.10 -12.46 31.05
CA PRO A 62 -42.78 -11.83 31.21
C PRO A 62 -41.57 -12.79 31.36
N GLY A 63 -40.35 -12.22 31.46
CA GLY A 63 -39.15 -12.94 31.96
C GLY A 63 -39.16 -13.13 33.49
N PRO A 64 -38.10 -13.74 34.10
CA PRO A 64 -36.99 -12.88 34.52
C PRO A 64 -35.59 -13.55 34.73
N ARG A 65 -34.59 -12.69 35.03
CA ARG A 65 -33.36 -12.93 35.86
C ARG A 65 -32.31 -13.94 35.39
N GLY A 66 -31.05 -13.49 35.32
CA GLY A 66 -29.86 -14.33 35.03
C GLY A 66 -28.94 -14.56 36.23
N ARG A 67 -27.75 -15.15 36.01
CA ARG A 67 -26.66 -15.15 37.01
C ARG A 67 -25.25 -15.41 36.43
N ARG A 68 -24.33 -14.54 36.85
CA ARG A 68 -22.86 -14.63 37.06
C ARG A 68 -22.05 -15.85 36.57
N ASN A 69 -20.95 -15.52 35.89
CA ASN A 69 -19.53 -15.96 36.06
C ASN A 69 -19.18 -17.43 36.38
N LYS A 70 -18.20 -17.95 35.63
CA LYS A 70 -17.02 -18.60 36.23
C LYS A 70 -15.75 -18.44 35.38
N LYS A 71 -14.64 -18.10 36.03
CA LYS A 71 -13.25 -18.20 35.52
C LYS A 71 -12.87 -19.67 35.32
N GLN A 72 -11.91 -19.95 34.44
CA GLN A 72 -10.81 -20.87 34.78
C GLN A 72 -9.53 -20.63 33.95
N GLU A 73 -8.43 -20.44 34.69
CA GLU A 73 -7.02 -20.65 34.32
C GLU A 73 -6.73 -22.18 34.36
N ALA A 74 -5.64 -22.81 33.88
CA ALA A 74 -4.37 -22.41 33.23
C ALA A 74 -3.64 -23.67 32.66
N ALA A 75 -2.38 -23.51 32.23
CA ALA A 75 -1.26 -24.49 32.30
C ALA A 75 -0.92 -25.39 31.07
N THR A 76 0.05 -24.90 30.29
CA THR A 76 1.40 -25.48 30.08
C THR A 76 1.61 -27.02 30.04
N ARG A 77 2.18 -27.53 28.92
CA ARG A 77 3.14 -28.67 28.90
C ARG A 77 4.25 -28.48 27.85
N LYS A 78 5.39 -29.18 28.07
CA LYS A 78 6.70 -29.03 27.38
C LYS A 78 6.79 -29.86 26.08
N GLY A 79 7.82 -29.59 25.25
CA GLY A 79 8.24 -30.42 24.09
C GLY A 79 8.94 -31.74 24.51
N PRO A 80 9.71 -32.41 23.62
CA PRO A 80 11.02 -31.86 23.16
C PRO A 80 11.56 -32.34 21.77
N GLU A 81 12.81 -31.90 21.45
CA GLU A 81 13.82 -32.50 20.52
C GLU A 81 13.63 -32.43 18.97
N LYS A 82 14.67 -32.40 18.09
CA LYS A 82 16.12 -31.98 18.12
C LYS A 82 16.73 -32.08 16.69
N LEU A 83 17.92 -31.49 16.45
CA LEU A 83 18.85 -31.70 15.30
C LEU A 83 18.39 -31.11 13.93
N THR A 84 19.25 -30.66 12.99
CA THR A 84 20.73 -30.63 12.82
C THR A 84 21.23 -29.23 12.36
N SER A 85 22.54 -28.97 12.49
CA SER A 85 23.24 -27.80 11.92
C SER A 85 23.91 -28.13 10.59
N ILE A 86 24.07 -27.13 9.71
CA ILE A 86 25.01 -27.16 8.57
C ILE A 86 25.77 -25.83 8.53
N GLN A 87 27.11 -25.91 8.61
CA GLN A 87 28.02 -24.78 8.38
C GLN A 87 28.51 -24.78 6.91
N PRO A 88 28.78 -23.62 6.30
CA PRO A 88 29.48 -23.54 5.02
C PRO A 88 31.02 -23.67 5.18
N LYS A 89 31.67 -24.30 4.20
CA LYS A 89 33.14 -24.44 4.12
C LYS A 89 33.82 -23.19 3.50
N PRO A 90 35.13 -22.95 3.75
CA PRO A 90 35.79 -21.68 3.42
C PRO A 90 36.38 -21.60 2.00
N CYS A 91 36.59 -20.37 1.53
CA CYS A 91 37.32 -20.06 0.28
C CYS A 91 38.85 -20.14 0.48
N PRO A 92 39.62 -20.47 -0.57
CA PRO A 92 41.08 -20.43 -0.54
C PRO A 92 41.64 -19.00 -0.67
N LYS A 93 42.80 -18.75 -0.04
CA LYS A 93 43.61 -17.54 -0.22
C LYS A 93 44.60 -17.72 -1.38
N VAL A 94 44.95 -16.62 -2.04
CA VAL A 94 46.21 -16.50 -2.81
C VAL A 94 46.94 -15.22 -2.36
N ASN A 95 48.27 -15.26 -2.39
CA ASN A 95 49.16 -14.25 -1.80
C ASN A 95 49.56 -13.15 -2.82
N GLY A 96 50.13 -12.04 -2.33
CA GLY A 96 50.69 -10.94 -3.15
C GLY A 96 52.03 -11.28 -3.83
N PRO A 97 52.87 -10.28 -4.23
CA PRO A 97 53.38 -9.26 -3.28
C PRO A 97 53.69 -7.84 -3.87
N ALA A 98 54.13 -6.92 -2.98
CA ALA A 98 55.19 -5.86 -3.14
C ALA A 98 55.12 -4.80 -4.28
N SER A 99 55.67 -3.57 -4.20
CA SER A 99 56.22 -2.69 -3.14
C SER A 99 56.53 -1.28 -3.76
N ILE A 100 57.17 -0.35 -3.02
CA ILE A 100 57.86 0.91 -3.48
C ILE A 100 56.93 2.13 -3.72
N ALA A 101 57.20 3.38 -3.28
CA ALA A 101 58.07 3.98 -2.24
C ALA A 101 57.67 5.46 -1.97
N GLN A 102 58.24 6.11 -0.94
CA GLN A 102 58.20 7.59 -0.74
C GLN A 102 59.34 8.30 -1.51
N PRO A 103 59.28 9.65 -1.70
CA PRO A 103 59.96 10.56 -0.75
C PRO A 103 59.09 11.72 -0.19
N SER A 104 59.66 12.93 -0.05
CA SER A 104 59.75 13.59 1.28
C SER A 104 60.26 15.05 1.25
N ALA A 105 59.90 15.85 2.28
CA ALA A 105 60.32 17.27 2.52
C ALA A 105 59.85 18.28 1.43
N THR A 106 59.77 19.60 1.60
CA THR A 106 60.31 20.58 2.59
C THR A 106 59.35 21.82 2.58
N GLY A 107 58.98 22.52 3.65
CA GLY A 107 59.77 23.57 4.32
C GLY A 107 58.94 24.87 4.52
N CYS A 108 59.11 25.57 5.66
CA CYS A 108 58.51 26.90 5.96
C CYS A 108 59.59 28.00 5.91
N PRO A 109 59.24 29.28 5.71
CA PRO A 109 59.17 30.24 6.83
C PRO A 109 58.03 31.30 6.65
N GLY A 110 57.69 32.19 7.60
CA GLY A 110 58.17 32.40 8.98
C GLY A 110 58.48 33.86 9.33
N SER A 111 57.49 34.66 9.79
CA SER A 111 57.64 35.96 10.52
C SER A 111 56.26 36.61 10.75
N LYS A 112 55.99 37.51 11.73
CA LYS A 112 56.50 37.78 13.10
C LYS A 112 55.60 38.92 13.66
N GLY A 113 55.26 38.95 14.96
CA GLY A 113 54.66 40.16 15.58
C GLY A 113 53.65 39.95 16.73
N THR A 114 54.12 40.20 17.96
CA THR A 114 53.46 40.91 19.09
C THR A 114 51.94 41.21 19.00
N GLY A 115 51.07 40.98 19.99
CA GLY A 115 51.27 40.71 21.42
C GLY A 115 50.90 41.91 22.31
N LEU A 116 49.69 41.92 22.90
CA LEU A 116 49.38 42.32 24.30
C LEU A 116 47.86 42.18 24.60
N SER A 117 47.51 42.23 25.89
CA SER A 117 46.16 41.96 26.42
C SER A 117 45.45 43.22 26.91
N SER A 118 44.15 43.36 26.62
CA SER A 118 43.18 44.00 27.54
C SER A 118 41.74 43.56 27.24
N LYS A 119 40.96 43.28 28.30
CA LYS A 119 39.49 43.24 28.24
C LYS A 119 38.95 44.67 28.36
N PRO A 120 37.72 44.93 27.90
CA PRO A 120 36.65 44.98 28.90
C PRO A 120 35.39 44.19 28.50
N LYS A 121 34.53 43.95 29.50
CA LYS A 121 33.16 43.45 29.31
C LYS A 121 32.24 44.62 28.93
N THR A 122 31.26 44.41 28.05
CA THR A 122 29.86 44.80 28.29
C THR A 122 28.91 44.21 27.24
N THR A 123 27.85 43.56 27.74
CA THR A 123 26.48 43.49 27.17
C THR A 123 26.26 43.62 25.66
N ALA A 124 25.92 42.49 25.03
CA ALA A 124 24.67 42.41 24.25
C ALA A 124 24.22 40.93 24.16
N TRP A 125 23.09 40.58 24.79
CA TRP A 125 22.36 39.38 24.38
C TRP A 125 21.75 39.67 23.01
N GLY A 126 22.50 39.33 21.97
CA GLY A 126 22.04 39.37 20.59
C GLY A 126 20.96 38.30 20.39
N THR A 127 19.73 38.59 20.84
CA THR A 127 18.56 37.76 20.56
C THR A 127 18.30 37.83 19.06
N ALA A 128 18.96 36.94 18.31
CA ALA A 128 18.71 36.75 16.91
C ALA A 128 17.23 36.35 16.75
N LYS A 129 16.38 37.34 16.48
CA LYS A 129 14.98 37.15 16.10
C LYS A 129 14.98 36.40 14.77
N ARG A 130 15.10 35.07 14.85
CA ARG A 130 14.82 34.16 13.75
C ARG A 130 13.40 34.47 13.33
N ASN A 131 13.26 35.18 12.21
CA ASN A 131 12.00 35.66 11.68
C ASN A 131 11.19 34.46 11.19
N GLN A 132 10.56 33.74 12.13
CA GLN A 132 9.65 32.66 11.86
C GLN A 132 8.37 33.30 11.33
N LYS A 133 8.38 33.63 10.02
CA LYS A 133 7.15 33.80 9.26
C LYS A 133 6.26 32.61 9.61
N GLY A 134 5.02 32.91 10.04
CA GLY A 134 4.02 31.87 10.27
C GLY A 134 3.81 31.03 9.00
N PRO A 135 3.12 29.88 9.11
CA PRO A 135 2.85 29.03 7.96
C PRO A 135 2.20 29.85 6.84
N SER A 136 2.93 30.05 5.74
CA SER A 136 2.43 30.79 4.59
C SER A 136 1.32 29.99 3.91
N PHE A 137 0.22 30.65 3.58
CA PHE A 137 -0.93 30.06 2.92
C PHE A 137 -1.08 30.59 1.49
N PRO A 138 -1.38 29.74 0.48
CA PRO A 138 -1.32 28.27 0.51
C PRO A 138 0.12 27.77 0.78
N PRO A 139 0.32 26.47 1.04
CA PRO A 139 1.67 25.91 1.22
C PRO A 139 2.56 26.22 0.02
N GLN A 140 3.83 26.52 0.26
CA GLN A 140 4.77 26.85 -0.82
C GLN A 140 4.88 25.66 -1.81
N PRO A 141 4.74 25.86 -3.13
CA PRO A 141 4.80 24.78 -4.12
C PRO A 141 6.03 23.85 -4.00
N THR A 142 7.17 24.39 -3.57
CA THR A 142 8.42 23.64 -3.34
C THR A 142 8.35 22.63 -2.17
N LYS A 143 7.33 22.74 -1.31
CA LYS A 143 7.03 21.82 -0.22
C LYS A 143 6.07 20.70 -0.61
N LEU A 144 5.39 20.80 -1.74
CA LEU A 144 4.43 19.81 -2.23
C LEU A 144 5.09 18.84 -3.21
N VAL A 145 4.81 17.55 -3.04
CA VAL A 145 5.12 16.48 -4.01
C VAL A 145 3.95 15.51 -4.08
N ALA A 146 3.72 14.90 -5.23
CA ALA A 146 2.87 13.71 -5.34
C ALA A 146 3.73 12.46 -5.52
N ILE A 147 3.27 11.35 -4.98
CA ILE A 147 3.89 10.03 -5.09
C ILE A 147 2.88 9.00 -5.58
N ASP A 148 3.35 8.07 -6.41
CA ASP A 148 2.64 6.84 -6.75
C ASP A 148 3.65 5.69 -6.92
N CYS A 149 3.24 4.48 -6.56
CA CYS A 149 4.05 3.27 -6.54
C CYS A 149 3.39 2.11 -7.29
N GLU A 150 4.16 1.45 -8.16
CA GLU A 150 3.78 0.19 -8.77
C GLU A 150 4.27 -0.98 -7.90
N MET A 151 3.36 -1.91 -7.57
CA MET A 151 3.66 -3.08 -6.75
C MET A 151 3.60 -4.39 -7.53
N VAL A 152 4.54 -5.29 -7.23
CA VAL A 152 4.56 -6.70 -7.67
C VAL A 152 4.15 -7.63 -6.55
N GLY A 153 3.77 -8.85 -6.91
CA GLY A 153 3.44 -9.94 -6.00
C GLY A 153 4.68 -10.72 -5.57
N THR A 154 4.99 -10.72 -4.27
CA THR A 154 6.05 -11.50 -3.65
C THR A 154 5.48 -12.47 -2.59
N GLY A 155 6.34 -13.38 -2.09
CA GLY A 155 5.97 -14.34 -1.06
C GLY A 155 4.97 -15.42 -1.53
N PRO A 156 4.40 -16.22 -0.60
CA PRO A 156 3.55 -17.35 -0.93
C PRO A 156 2.35 -16.97 -1.81
N GLY A 157 2.37 -17.44 -3.07
CA GLY A 157 1.34 -17.15 -4.06
C GLY A 157 1.23 -15.68 -4.47
N GLY A 158 2.31 -14.89 -4.37
CA GLY A 158 2.34 -13.49 -4.80
C GLY A 158 1.43 -12.55 -4.00
N ARG A 159 1.05 -12.94 -2.78
CA ARG A 159 0.07 -12.23 -1.94
C ARG A 159 0.61 -10.97 -1.28
N THR A 160 1.93 -10.88 -1.08
CA THR A 160 2.57 -9.66 -0.56
C THR A 160 2.72 -8.67 -1.71
N SER A 161 2.36 -7.40 -1.47
CA SER A 161 2.59 -6.30 -2.42
C SER A 161 3.91 -5.60 -2.06
N ASP A 162 4.97 -5.87 -2.81
CA ASP A 162 6.26 -5.18 -2.64
C ASP A 162 6.49 -4.17 -3.77
N LEU A 163 7.20 -3.09 -3.45
CA LEU A 163 7.52 -1.97 -4.34
C LEU A 163 8.42 -2.37 -5.52
N ALA A 164 8.00 -2.05 -6.75
CA ALA A 164 8.74 -2.35 -7.99
C ALA A 164 8.97 -1.15 -8.93
N ARG A 165 8.22 -0.07 -8.77
CA ARG A 165 8.53 1.27 -9.32
C ARG A 165 7.99 2.32 -8.37
N CYS A 166 8.68 3.44 -8.22
CA CYS A 166 8.17 4.60 -7.51
C CYS A 166 8.41 5.82 -8.38
N SER A 167 7.39 6.67 -8.51
CA SER A 167 7.49 7.98 -9.15
C SER A 167 7.12 9.08 -8.15
N ILE A 168 7.91 10.14 -8.12
CA ILE A 168 7.65 11.35 -7.33
C ILE A 168 7.69 12.54 -8.28
N VAL A 169 6.66 13.37 -8.23
CA VAL A 169 6.56 14.60 -9.03
C VAL A 169 6.43 15.83 -8.15
N GLY A 170 7.01 16.94 -8.60
CA GLY A 170 6.83 18.25 -7.99
C GLY A 170 5.43 18.82 -8.21
N TYR A 171 5.16 19.99 -7.64
CA TYR A 171 3.86 20.65 -7.77
C TYR A 171 3.47 20.89 -9.23
N GLN A 172 4.42 21.22 -10.12
CA GLN A 172 4.15 21.44 -11.55
C GLN A 172 4.00 20.13 -12.35
N GLY A 173 4.22 18.95 -11.76
CA GLY A 173 4.22 17.66 -12.48
C GLY A 173 5.57 17.30 -13.12
N ASP A 174 6.62 18.08 -12.81
CA ASP A 174 8.02 17.77 -13.07
C ASP A 174 8.44 16.47 -12.34
N VAL A 175 9.19 15.59 -13.02
CA VAL A 175 9.59 14.31 -12.43
C VAL A 175 10.83 14.51 -11.58
N MET A 176 10.67 14.41 -10.26
CA MET A 176 11.77 14.49 -9.30
C MET A 176 12.47 13.14 -9.09
N TYR A 177 11.73 12.06 -9.26
CA TYR A 177 12.22 10.68 -9.12
C TYR A 177 11.33 9.76 -9.95
N ASP A 178 11.92 8.87 -10.75
CA ASP A 178 11.23 7.73 -11.37
C ASP A 178 12.25 6.61 -11.50
N GLN A 179 12.05 5.50 -10.78
CA GLN A 179 12.99 4.39 -10.76
C GLN A 179 12.26 3.05 -10.66
N TYR A 180 12.74 2.07 -11.41
CA TYR A 180 12.43 0.65 -11.19
C TYR A 180 13.24 0.12 -10.01
N ILE A 181 12.57 -0.61 -9.13
CA ILE A 181 13.07 -1.02 -7.82
C ILE A 181 13.01 -2.54 -7.75
N ARG A 182 14.11 -3.19 -7.35
CA ARG A 182 14.15 -4.63 -7.13
C ARG A 182 13.72 -4.92 -5.69
N PRO A 183 12.59 -5.63 -5.44
CA PRO A 183 12.17 -6.05 -4.11
C PRO A 183 13.23 -6.92 -3.42
N THR A 184 13.19 -6.96 -2.09
CA THR A 184 14.06 -7.86 -1.30
C THR A 184 13.63 -9.33 -1.42
N ALA A 185 12.33 -9.58 -1.56
CA ALA A 185 11.79 -10.93 -1.75
C ALA A 185 11.70 -11.28 -3.25
N PRO A 186 11.83 -12.56 -3.65
CA PRO A 186 11.62 -12.99 -5.03
C PRO A 186 10.22 -12.61 -5.54
N ILE A 187 10.17 -12.13 -6.79
CA ILE A 187 8.92 -11.82 -7.49
C ILE A 187 8.28 -13.13 -7.95
N VAL A 188 7.00 -13.29 -7.63
CA VAL A 188 6.17 -14.46 -8.00
C VAL A 188 5.12 -14.08 -9.04
N ASP A 189 4.62 -12.84 -9.00
CA ASP A 189 3.69 -12.29 -9.99
C ASP A 189 4.06 -10.84 -10.29
N TYR A 190 4.30 -10.51 -11.55
CA TYR A 190 4.58 -9.12 -11.96
C TYR A 190 3.37 -8.20 -11.88
N ARG A 191 2.15 -8.75 -11.87
CA ARG A 191 0.89 -7.98 -11.88
C ARG A 191 0.80 -7.00 -13.06
N THR A 192 1.49 -7.26 -14.17
CA THR A 192 1.71 -6.32 -15.29
C THR A 192 0.45 -5.63 -15.81
N ARG A 193 -0.70 -6.32 -15.79
CA ARG A 193 -2.00 -5.75 -16.18
C ARG A 193 -2.37 -4.49 -15.38
N TRP A 194 -1.95 -4.43 -14.13
CA TRP A 194 -2.15 -3.30 -13.24
C TRP A 194 -0.85 -2.49 -13.15
N SER A 195 0.28 -3.13 -12.84
CA SER A 195 1.51 -2.45 -12.45
C SER A 195 2.40 -1.91 -13.58
N GLY A 196 2.15 -2.34 -14.83
CA GLY A 196 3.06 -2.12 -15.96
C GLY A 196 4.42 -2.83 -15.87
N ILE A 197 4.77 -3.43 -14.72
CA ILE A 197 6.09 -4.01 -14.48
C ILE A 197 6.26 -5.31 -15.26
N ARG A 198 7.46 -5.49 -15.83
CA ARG A 198 7.88 -6.66 -16.62
C ARG A 198 9.25 -7.12 -16.12
N GLN A 199 9.59 -8.39 -16.38
CA GLN A 199 10.89 -8.98 -16.04
C GLN A 199 12.08 -8.13 -16.54
N GLN A 200 11.99 -7.56 -17.74
CA GLN A 200 13.02 -6.71 -18.33
C GLN A 200 13.31 -5.44 -17.50
N HIS A 201 12.30 -4.86 -16.82
CA HIS A 201 12.48 -3.69 -15.97
C HIS A 201 13.33 -4.03 -14.73
N MET A 202 13.35 -5.30 -14.32
CA MET A 202 14.14 -5.80 -13.18
C MET A 202 15.60 -6.10 -13.52
N VAL A 203 16.06 -5.88 -14.77
CA VAL A 203 17.48 -6.02 -15.13
C VAL A 203 18.30 -4.89 -14.50
N ASN A 204 17.95 -3.64 -14.80
CA ASN A 204 18.64 -2.45 -14.31
C ASN A 204 18.00 -1.82 -13.05
N ALA A 205 17.00 -2.47 -12.46
CA ALA A 205 16.32 -1.97 -11.26
C ALA A 205 17.29 -1.82 -10.07
N ILE A 206 17.17 -0.71 -9.34
CA ILE A 206 17.99 -0.43 -8.15
C ILE A 206 17.50 -1.23 -6.94
N PRO A 207 18.38 -1.65 -6.00
CA PRO A 207 17.95 -2.40 -4.82
C PRO A 207 17.02 -1.59 -3.92
N PHE A 208 15.96 -2.21 -3.38
CA PHE A 208 14.97 -1.57 -2.49
C PHE A 208 15.59 -0.65 -1.42
N GLY A 209 16.62 -1.10 -0.70
CA GLY A 209 17.24 -0.30 0.36
C GLY A 209 17.95 0.97 -0.13
N LYS A 210 18.41 1.02 -1.39
CA LYS A 210 18.94 2.25 -2.00
C LYS A 210 17.78 3.19 -2.35
N ALA A 211 16.80 2.67 -3.09
CA ALA A 211 15.61 3.41 -3.51
C ALA A 211 14.87 4.05 -2.33
N GLN A 212 14.64 3.28 -1.26
CA GLN A 212 13.97 3.74 -0.05
C GLN A 212 14.69 4.96 0.56
N ARG A 213 16.03 4.95 0.66
CA ARG A 213 16.78 6.10 1.20
C ARG A 213 16.67 7.34 0.32
N GLU A 214 16.70 7.17 -1.00
CA GLU A 214 16.56 8.25 -1.97
C GLU A 214 15.15 8.87 -1.91
N ILE A 215 14.12 8.04 -1.91
CA ILE A 215 12.71 8.44 -1.77
C ILE A 215 12.48 9.17 -0.44
N LEU A 216 12.90 8.59 0.69
CA LEU A 216 12.69 9.22 2.01
C LEU A 216 13.45 10.54 2.16
N ARG A 217 14.61 10.71 1.50
CA ARG A 217 15.31 11.99 1.44
C ARG A 217 14.50 13.06 0.71
N ILE A 218 13.76 12.69 -0.34
CA ILE A 218 12.88 13.59 -1.09
C ILE A 218 11.63 13.94 -0.26
N LEU A 219 10.98 12.96 0.37
CA LEU A 219 9.74 13.15 1.15
C LEU A 219 9.96 13.90 2.48
N SER A 220 11.20 13.99 2.98
CA SER A 220 11.51 14.60 4.27
C SER A 220 11.09 16.08 4.35
N GLY A 221 10.21 16.41 5.30
CA GLY A 221 9.74 17.79 5.52
C GLY A 221 8.91 18.38 4.36
N LYS A 222 8.33 17.53 3.52
CA LYS A 222 7.38 17.88 2.47
C LYS A 222 5.95 17.48 2.84
N ILE A 223 4.98 18.12 2.20
CA ILE A 223 3.60 17.65 2.10
C ILE A 223 3.56 16.65 0.94
N VAL A 224 3.05 15.45 1.20
CA VAL A 224 3.01 14.34 0.25
C VAL A 224 1.56 14.03 -0.12
N VAL A 225 1.25 14.26 -1.39
CA VAL A 225 -0.04 13.97 -2.03
C VAL A 225 -0.01 12.56 -2.63
N GLY A 226 -1.11 11.82 -2.53
CA GLY A 226 -1.24 10.50 -3.15
C GLY A 226 -2.71 10.07 -3.25
N HIS A 227 -2.95 8.89 -3.83
CA HIS A 227 -4.30 8.36 -4.02
C HIS A 227 -4.39 6.94 -3.44
N ALA A 228 -5.11 6.79 -2.33
CA ALA A 228 -5.03 5.60 -1.46
C ALA A 228 -3.60 5.34 -0.95
N ILE A 229 -2.86 6.44 -0.66
CA ILE A 229 -1.42 6.53 -0.39
C ILE A 229 -0.88 5.61 0.72
N TYR A 230 -1.77 5.08 1.56
CA TYR A 230 -1.44 4.05 2.54
C TYR A 230 -0.80 2.80 1.89
N ASN A 231 -1.18 2.45 0.67
CA ASN A 231 -0.62 1.30 -0.06
C ASN A 231 0.86 1.53 -0.41
N ASP A 232 1.18 2.73 -0.91
CA ASP A 232 2.51 3.21 -1.27
C ASP A 232 3.42 3.24 -0.05
N PHE A 233 2.98 3.89 1.03
CA PHE A 233 3.71 3.95 2.30
C PHE A 233 3.95 2.56 2.90
N LYS A 234 2.98 1.65 2.78
CA LYS A 234 3.14 0.25 3.19
C LYS A 234 4.18 -0.49 2.34
N ALA A 235 4.16 -0.32 1.02
CA ALA A 235 5.15 -0.91 0.11
C ALA A 235 6.58 -0.32 0.33
N LEU A 236 6.65 0.97 0.64
CA LEU A 236 7.87 1.69 1.06
C LEU A 236 8.33 1.35 2.48
N LYS A 237 7.55 0.62 3.28
CA LYS A 237 7.81 0.32 4.69
C LYS A 237 8.08 1.59 5.51
N TYR A 238 7.25 2.61 5.29
CA TYR A 238 7.40 3.97 5.81
C TYR A 238 6.09 4.48 6.44
N PHE A 239 6.23 5.41 7.39
CA PHE A 239 5.11 6.14 7.99
C PHE A 239 5.37 7.64 7.82
N HIS A 240 4.63 8.28 6.91
CA HIS A 240 4.66 9.73 6.78
C HIS A 240 3.79 10.40 7.85
N PRO A 241 4.16 11.60 8.37
CA PRO A 241 3.31 12.32 9.31
C PRO A 241 1.94 12.62 8.69
N LYS A 242 0.86 12.31 9.42
CA LYS A 242 -0.52 12.56 8.96
C LYS A 242 -0.76 14.02 8.57
N ALA A 243 -0.32 14.96 9.41
CA ALA A 243 -0.40 16.40 9.17
C ALA A 243 0.34 16.88 7.91
N LEU A 244 1.15 16.02 7.25
CA LEU A 244 1.83 16.26 5.98
C LEU A 244 1.33 15.33 4.85
N THR A 245 0.31 14.51 5.07
CA THR A 245 -0.24 13.56 4.09
C THR A 245 -1.53 14.10 3.48
N ARG A 246 -1.67 14.09 2.15
CA ARG A 246 -2.91 14.46 1.42
C ARG A 246 -3.37 13.25 0.60
N ASP A 247 -4.36 12.51 1.11
CA ASP A 247 -4.90 11.32 0.43
C ASP A 247 -6.17 11.68 -0.38
N THR A 248 -6.00 11.85 -1.70
CA THR A 248 -7.06 12.24 -2.62
C THR A 248 -8.18 11.20 -2.74
N SER A 249 -7.99 9.95 -2.28
CA SER A 249 -9.06 8.94 -2.28
C SER A 249 -10.00 9.04 -1.07
N LYS A 250 -9.72 9.93 -0.11
CA LYS A 250 -10.47 10.08 1.15
C LYS A 250 -11.12 11.45 1.35
N ILE A 251 -10.75 12.46 0.57
CA ILE A 251 -11.21 13.85 0.76
C ILE A 251 -12.63 14.05 0.19
N PRO A 252 -13.64 14.42 1.01
CA PRO A 252 -15.01 14.63 0.52
C PRO A 252 -15.14 15.75 -0.53
N LEU A 253 -14.26 16.74 -0.49
CA LEU A 253 -14.27 17.89 -1.42
C LEU A 253 -14.15 17.48 -2.89
N LEU A 254 -13.29 16.49 -3.21
CA LEU A 254 -13.16 15.99 -4.58
C LEU A 254 -14.42 15.26 -5.03
N ASN A 255 -15.02 14.45 -4.15
CA ASN A 255 -16.28 13.77 -4.45
C ASN A 255 -17.40 14.78 -4.69
N ARG A 256 -17.55 15.80 -3.82
CA ARG A 256 -18.54 16.86 -3.97
C ARG A 256 -18.40 17.61 -5.29
N LYS A 257 -17.18 18.07 -5.63
CA LYS A 257 -16.92 18.76 -6.91
C LYS A 257 -17.17 17.86 -8.13
N GLY A 258 -16.96 16.55 -7.99
CA GLY A 258 -17.18 15.55 -9.05
C GLY A 258 -18.58 14.91 -9.05
N GLY A 259 -19.55 15.43 -8.28
CA GLY A 259 -20.90 14.86 -8.23
C GLY A 259 -21.00 13.43 -7.66
N PHE A 260 -19.99 12.98 -6.90
CA PHE A 260 -19.93 11.65 -6.30
C PHE A 260 -20.35 11.66 -4.81
N PRO A 261 -20.86 10.54 -4.26
CA PRO A 261 -21.18 10.43 -2.84
C PRO A 261 -19.95 10.69 -1.96
N GLU A 262 -20.06 11.59 -0.98
CA GLU A 262 -18.94 12.04 -0.14
C GLU A 262 -18.33 10.96 0.77
N ASN A 263 -19.07 9.87 1.03
CA ASN A 263 -18.72 8.82 1.98
C ASN A 263 -18.06 7.56 1.37
N ILE A 264 -17.64 7.61 0.10
CA ILE A 264 -16.98 6.48 -0.60
C ILE A 264 -15.67 6.91 -1.26
N SER A 265 -14.69 6.01 -1.34
CA SER A 265 -13.50 6.25 -2.17
C SER A 265 -13.83 6.08 -3.65
N ILE A 266 -13.59 7.13 -4.44
CA ILE A 266 -13.66 7.10 -5.91
C ILE A 266 -12.26 6.84 -6.46
N SER A 267 -12.14 6.04 -7.53
CA SER A 267 -10.84 5.73 -8.13
C SER A 267 -10.26 6.94 -8.87
N LEU A 268 -8.92 7.04 -8.86
CA LEU A 268 -8.15 8.09 -9.55
C LEU A 268 -8.63 8.33 -10.99
N LYS A 269 -8.80 7.25 -11.77
CA LYS A 269 -9.30 7.30 -13.16
C LYS A 269 -10.69 7.96 -13.28
N ARG A 270 -11.59 7.75 -12.31
CA ARG A 270 -12.93 8.36 -12.33
C ARG A 270 -12.89 9.82 -11.92
N LEU A 271 -12.17 10.17 -10.84
CA LEU A 271 -11.98 11.57 -10.43
C LEU A 271 -11.31 12.39 -11.54
N THR A 272 -10.25 11.85 -12.15
CA THR A 272 -9.49 12.50 -13.23
C THR A 272 -10.34 12.72 -14.48
N LYS A 273 -11.18 11.75 -14.85
CA LYS A 273 -12.11 11.90 -15.98
C LYS A 273 -13.16 12.97 -15.73
N GLU A 274 -13.72 13.02 -14.52
CA GLU A 274 -14.80 13.95 -14.17
C GLU A 274 -14.30 15.38 -13.97
N LEU A 275 -13.26 15.55 -13.16
CA LEU A 275 -12.78 16.87 -12.70
C LEU A 275 -11.72 17.51 -13.60
N LEU A 276 -10.98 16.71 -14.36
CA LEU A 276 -9.86 17.17 -15.20
C LEU A 276 -10.08 16.88 -16.69
N HIS A 277 -11.20 16.22 -17.04
CA HIS A 277 -11.56 15.80 -18.40
C HIS A 277 -10.46 14.99 -19.12
N LYS A 278 -9.66 14.22 -18.35
CA LYS A 278 -8.53 13.42 -18.83
C LYS A 278 -8.80 11.93 -18.65
N ASP A 279 -8.55 11.13 -19.69
CA ASP A 279 -8.51 9.67 -19.61
C ASP A 279 -7.07 9.19 -19.35
N ILE A 280 -6.78 8.82 -18.10
CA ILE A 280 -5.51 8.19 -17.68
C ILE A 280 -5.63 6.65 -17.65
N GLN A 281 -4.53 5.92 -17.44
CA GLN A 281 -4.52 4.45 -17.35
C GLN A 281 -5.19 3.81 -18.57
N VAL A 282 -4.76 4.24 -19.76
CA VAL A 282 -5.31 3.83 -21.06
C VAL A 282 -4.51 2.68 -21.69
N GLY A 283 -5.19 1.81 -22.44
CA GLY A 283 -4.57 0.67 -23.12
C GLY A 283 -4.46 -0.59 -22.27
N LYS A 284 -3.48 -1.45 -22.59
CA LYS A 284 -3.31 -2.81 -22.05
C LYS A 284 -1.95 -3.05 -21.39
N SER A 285 -1.09 -2.02 -21.34
CA SER A 285 0.31 -2.15 -20.92
C SER A 285 0.52 -2.19 -19.41
N GLY A 286 -0.52 -1.90 -18.63
CA GLY A 286 -0.45 -1.58 -17.20
C GLY A 286 -0.58 -0.08 -16.96
N HIS A 287 -0.51 0.33 -15.70
CA HIS A 287 -0.52 1.73 -15.29
C HIS A 287 0.90 2.33 -15.43
N SER A 288 0.99 3.63 -15.15
CA SER A 288 2.26 4.32 -15.06
C SER A 288 2.23 5.28 -13.88
N SER A 289 2.94 4.95 -12.82
CA SER A 289 3.09 5.80 -11.63
C SER A 289 3.46 7.27 -11.91
N VAL A 290 4.11 7.60 -13.03
CA VAL A 290 4.34 9.02 -13.43
C VAL A 290 3.04 9.71 -13.89
N GLU A 291 2.16 9.00 -14.60
CA GLU A 291 0.83 9.49 -14.99
C GLU A 291 -0.06 9.62 -13.76
N ASP A 292 -0.09 8.59 -12.92
CA ASP A 292 -0.96 8.53 -11.73
C ASP A 292 -0.54 9.57 -10.66
N ALA A 293 0.77 9.77 -10.42
CA ALA A 293 1.26 10.82 -9.52
C ALA A 293 0.93 12.24 -10.05
N ARG A 294 1.01 12.47 -11.37
CA ARG A 294 0.63 13.76 -11.99
C ARG A 294 -0.86 14.02 -11.86
N ALA A 295 -1.71 13.06 -12.23
CA ALA A 295 -3.16 13.17 -12.08
C ALA A 295 -3.56 13.42 -10.62
N THR A 296 -2.87 12.78 -9.68
CA THR A 296 -3.07 13.00 -8.24
C THR A 296 -2.70 14.41 -7.79
N MET A 297 -1.57 14.97 -8.25
CA MET A 297 -1.19 16.36 -7.98
C MET A 297 -2.18 17.36 -8.61
N GLU A 298 -2.64 17.11 -9.84
CA GLU A 298 -3.65 17.94 -10.49
C GLU A 298 -4.98 17.92 -9.74
N LEU A 299 -5.46 16.76 -9.29
CA LEU A 299 -6.66 16.65 -8.47
C LEU A 299 -6.53 17.42 -7.15
N TYR A 300 -5.40 17.31 -6.46
CA TYR A 300 -5.18 18.09 -5.23
C TYR A 300 -5.33 19.59 -5.48
N LYS A 301 -4.81 20.14 -6.58
CA LYS A 301 -4.97 21.58 -6.92
C LYS A 301 -6.42 22.02 -7.11
N VAL A 302 -7.32 21.13 -7.57
CA VAL A 302 -8.76 21.44 -7.71
C VAL A 302 -9.42 21.78 -6.36
N VAL A 303 -8.85 21.30 -5.25
CA VAL A 303 -9.36 21.49 -3.88
C VAL A 303 -8.35 22.16 -2.93
N GLU A 304 -7.15 22.52 -3.38
CA GLU A 304 -6.03 22.96 -2.53
C GLU A 304 -6.42 24.09 -1.57
N ALA A 305 -7.02 25.16 -2.08
CA ALA A 305 -7.39 26.31 -1.24
C ALA A 305 -8.42 25.92 -0.16
N GLU A 306 -9.45 25.14 -0.52
CA GLU A 306 -10.49 24.69 0.42
C GLU A 306 -9.94 23.68 1.44
N TRP A 307 -9.11 22.74 0.99
CA TRP A 307 -8.55 21.68 1.83
C TRP A 307 -7.54 22.23 2.83
N GLU A 308 -6.55 23.00 2.37
CA GLU A 308 -5.53 23.54 3.26
C GLU A 308 -6.13 24.55 4.25
N GLN A 309 -7.15 25.34 3.85
CA GLN A 309 -7.88 26.23 4.76
C GLN A 309 -8.63 25.42 5.84
N HIS A 310 -9.26 24.31 5.46
CA HIS A 310 -9.93 23.42 6.41
C HIS A 310 -8.94 22.81 7.42
N LEU A 311 -7.76 22.38 6.97
CA LEU A 311 -6.72 21.84 7.86
C LEU A 311 -6.18 22.88 8.84
N MET A 312 -6.06 24.15 8.42
CA MET A 312 -5.65 25.25 9.32
C MET A 312 -6.69 25.55 10.39
N LEU A 313 -7.98 25.46 10.06
CA LEU A 313 -9.08 25.67 11.01
C LEU A 313 -9.29 24.48 11.96
N ASN A 314 -9.01 23.25 11.51
CA ASN A 314 -9.28 22.01 12.25
C ASN A 314 -8.02 21.15 12.51
N PRO A 315 -6.95 21.67 13.13
CA PRO A 315 -5.63 21.00 13.24
C PRO A 315 -5.58 19.75 14.14
N LYS A 316 -6.72 19.26 14.66
CA LYS A 316 -6.82 18.14 15.61
C LYS A 316 -7.59 16.91 15.09
N GLN A 317 -8.08 16.92 13.84
CA GLN A 317 -9.07 15.93 13.37
C GLN A 317 -8.56 14.80 12.46
N GLU A 318 -7.28 14.79 12.05
CA GLU A 318 -6.74 13.75 11.13
C GLU A 318 -5.59 12.89 11.68
#